data_AF-A0A927X4F6-F1
#
_entry.id   AF-A0A927X4F6-F1
#
_cell.length_a   1.000
_cell.length_b   1.000
_cell.length_c   1.000
_cell.angle_alpha   90.00
_cell.angle_beta   90.00
_cell.angle_gamma   90.00
#
_symmetry.space_group_name_H-M   'P 1'
#
loop_
_entity.id
_entity.type
_entity.pdbx_description
1 polymer ?
#
loop_
_entity_poly.entity_id
_entity_poly.type
_entity_poly.pdbx_seq_one_letter_code
_entity_poly.pdbx_strand_id
1 'polypeptide(L)'
;MGGIKMKRVMSLLFCVFMMLMCVSPVSIRAEGKTSPPKSAWWTKCWAEWEPSDDSNVTYSITIYQNGEAVEWASTIETKYDCHAALNDSGNGDKNTYYFTVTATRPNKRESEAAVSPEQPGQSIYRIAGDNRYKTAMSIADDVINIYYGDQPSEVIILASGNNFPDALSGSFLAIKNYAPILLINRNNAADIRSYVRHHLTDDGKIYVLGGQRAVADEWVGSLASKYNVVRLAGNNRYETNIKILEEAGFAWGGNGAMLVCTGKGYADSLSASPIALPMLLVGDELTDRQIAYLKERQGSEFHIIGGEGAVSEKVAKQLEKYGSMIGRLKGENRYATSRKIAEYYFPEPYFAFLATGTNYPDGLCGGPLASIVTAPILLVQNDNVTANTLISDFIYDRNVFDGIVLGGENAVSESTVARAFSFDIYW
;
A
#
# COMPACT_ATOMS: atom_id res chain seq x y z
N MET A 1 -37.60 2.14 15.03
CA MET A 1 -36.48 1.39 15.65
C MET A 1 -35.30 1.51 14.71
N GLY A 2 -34.45 2.51 14.97
CA GLY A 2 -33.49 3.05 14.01
C GLY A 2 -32.04 2.77 14.41
N GLY A 3 -31.22 2.61 13.37
CA GLY A 3 -29.94 3.30 13.22
C GLY A 3 -28.83 2.94 14.19
N ILE A 4 -28.17 1.80 13.98
CA ILE A 4 -26.77 1.60 14.35
C ILE A 4 -26.11 0.80 13.23
N LYS A 5 -25.42 1.48 12.31
CA LYS A 5 -24.31 0.97 11.48
C LYS A 5 -23.68 2.14 10.71
N MET A 6 -22.36 2.11 10.57
CA MET A 6 -21.46 3.04 9.88
C MET A 6 -21.14 4.37 10.60
N LYS A 7 -20.03 4.36 11.35
CA LYS A 7 -19.24 5.56 11.69
C LYS A 7 -17.76 5.25 12.00
N ARG A 8 -17.15 4.28 11.29
CA ARG A 8 -15.77 3.83 11.60
C ARG A 8 -14.77 3.75 10.44
N VAL A 9 -15.08 4.27 9.26
CA VAL A 9 -14.11 4.31 8.13
C VAL A 9 -13.87 5.73 7.60
N MET A 10 -14.65 6.73 8.01
CA MET A 10 -14.45 8.14 7.62
C MET A 10 -13.37 8.90 8.41
N SER A 11 -12.59 8.24 9.27
CA SER A 11 -11.67 8.92 10.21
C SER A 11 -10.23 9.09 9.72
N LEU A 12 -9.87 8.69 8.48
CA LEU A 12 -8.49 8.85 7.98
C LEU A 12 -8.27 9.96 6.95
N LEU A 13 -9.30 10.66 6.47
CA LEU A 13 -9.13 11.72 5.45
C LEU A 13 -9.70 13.10 5.81
N PHE A 14 -10.19 13.33 7.04
CA PHE A 14 -10.68 14.64 7.47
C PHE A 14 -10.24 14.93 8.92
N CYS A 15 -9.11 15.63 9.08
CA CYS A 15 -8.73 16.30 10.33
C CYS A 15 -8.11 17.67 10.04
N VAL A 16 -8.95 18.58 9.54
CA VAL A 16 -8.75 20.03 9.61
C VAL A 16 -10.06 20.63 10.15
N PHE A 17 -9.96 21.28 11.32
CA PHE A 17 -10.90 22.22 11.97
C PHE A 17 -12.10 21.75 12.84
N MET A 18 -12.06 22.21 14.10
CA MET A 18 -13.12 22.44 15.13
C MET A 18 -13.86 21.20 15.68
N MET A 19 -14.10 21.02 17.00
CA MET A 19 -14.53 21.99 18.01
C MET A 19 -14.36 21.42 19.45
N LEU A 20 -14.16 22.32 20.43
CA LEU A 20 -14.24 22.07 21.88
C LEU A 20 -15.60 21.49 22.33
N MET A 21 -15.61 20.59 23.33
CA MET A 21 -16.08 20.85 24.70
C MET A 21 -16.04 19.58 25.60
N CYS A 22 -15.65 19.80 26.87
CA CYS A 22 -15.68 18.95 28.07
C CYS A 22 -14.52 17.97 28.39
N VAL A 23 -13.52 18.53 29.09
CA VAL A 23 -12.70 17.99 30.21
C VAL A 23 -11.99 16.62 30.04
N SER A 24 -10.73 16.69 29.56
CA SER A 24 -9.54 15.83 29.79
C SER A 24 -9.58 14.34 29.33
N PRO A 25 -8.54 13.82 28.64
CA PRO A 25 -7.12 14.13 28.80
C PRO A 25 -6.51 15.03 27.73
N VAL A 26 -5.41 15.68 28.11
CA VAL A 26 -4.60 16.62 27.32
C VAL A 26 -4.04 15.91 26.08
N SER A 27 -4.49 16.28 24.88
CA SER A 27 -3.88 15.88 23.62
C SER A 27 -2.73 16.83 23.29
N ILE A 28 -1.50 16.33 23.23
CA ILE A 28 -0.34 17.09 22.78
C ILE A 28 -0.16 16.84 21.28
N ARG A 29 -0.15 17.91 20.47
CA ARG A 29 0.14 17.85 19.03
C ARG A 29 1.54 18.41 18.80
N ALA A 30 2.49 17.56 18.41
CA ALA A 30 3.81 17.99 17.98
C ALA A 30 3.82 18.10 16.43
N GLU A 31 4.08 19.29 15.89
CA GLU A 31 4.38 19.48 14.47
C GLU A 31 5.85 19.86 14.30
N GLY A 32 6.60 19.04 13.57
CA GLY A 32 7.97 19.35 13.17
C GLY A 32 8.12 19.16 11.66
N LYS A 33 8.37 20.26 10.94
CA LYS A 33 8.80 20.27 9.54
C LYS A 33 10.19 20.87 9.47
N THR A 34 11.18 20.18 8.92
CA THR A 34 12.34 20.84 8.31
C THR A 34 12.88 20.03 7.12
N SER A 35 13.07 20.72 6.00
CA SER A 35 14.17 20.45 5.06
C SER A 35 15.20 21.55 5.29
N PRO A 36 16.50 21.28 5.50
CA PRO A 36 17.48 22.34 5.46
C PRO A 36 18.27 22.34 4.13
N PRO A 37 18.57 23.54 3.58
CA PRO A 37 19.67 23.71 2.65
C PRO A 37 21.00 23.40 3.35
N LYS A 38 21.98 22.93 2.58
CA LYS A 38 23.37 22.77 3.01
C LYS A 38 23.87 24.05 3.67
N SER A 39 24.39 23.94 4.89
CA SER A 39 24.97 24.99 5.76
C SER A 39 24.04 25.68 6.76
N ALA A 40 23.54 24.91 7.73
CA ALA A 40 23.22 25.37 9.09
C ALA A 40 22.71 24.18 9.94
N TRP A 41 23.42 23.85 11.01
CA TRP A 41 23.10 22.74 11.91
C TRP A 41 22.30 23.28 13.10
N TRP A 42 20.97 23.32 12.97
CA TRP A 42 20.08 23.56 14.10
C TRP A 42 18.73 22.90 13.86
N THR A 43 18.30 22.11 14.84
CA THR A 43 16.94 21.57 14.92
C THR A 43 16.23 22.33 16.04
N LYS A 44 15.21 23.13 15.69
CA LYS A 44 14.30 23.71 16.68
C LYS A 44 13.14 22.73 16.89
N CYS A 45 13.08 22.13 18.07
CA CYS A 45 11.89 21.45 18.55
C CYS A 45 11.09 22.45 19.40
N TRP A 46 9.78 22.52 19.20
CA TRP A 46 8.88 23.28 20.09
C TRP A 46 7.74 22.38 20.55
N ALA A 47 7.30 22.59 21.78
CA ALA A 47 6.09 22.00 22.33
C ALA A 47 5.26 23.16 22.85
N GLU A 48 4.03 23.30 22.34
CA GLU A 48 3.05 24.25 22.84
C GLU A 48 2.02 23.46 23.66
N TRP A 49 1.68 23.95 24.85
CA TRP A 49 0.55 23.45 25.62
C TRP A 49 -0.19 24.63 26.24
N GLU A 50 -1.48 24.48 26.54
CA GLU A 50 -2.23 25.49 27.28
C GLU A 50 -2.04 25.26 28.79
N PRO A 51 -1.27 26.09 29.51
CA PRO A 51 -1.13 25.95 30.96
C PRO A 51 -2.49 26.19 31.63
N SER A 52 -2.76 25.50 32.74
CA SER A 52 -3.99 25.76 33.50
C SER A 52 -4.04 27.21 33.96
N ASP A 53 -5.23 27.82 33.98
CA ASP A 53 -5.47 29.17 34.51
C ASP A 53 -5.13 29.34 36.02
N ASP A 54 -4.72 28.26 36.69
CA ASP A 54 -4.30 28.26 38.09
C ASP A 54 -2.90 28.89 38.24
N SER A 55 -2.87 30.11 38.77
CA SER A 55 -1.66 30.91 38.96
C SER A 55 -0.63 30.34 39.93
N ASN A 56 -0.89 29.16 40.54
CA ASN A 56 -0.02 28.50 41.51
C ASN A 56 0.67 27.25 40.93
N VAL A 57 0.69 27.07 39.61
CA VAL A 57 1.39 25.96 38.95
C VAL A 57 2.67 26.49 38.28
N THR A 58 3.82 25.95 38.66
CA THR A 58 5.09 26.15 37.94
C THR A 58 5.33 24.94 37.05
N TYR A 59 5.84 25.16 35.83
CA TYR A 59 6.15 24.08 34.91
C TYR A 59 7.66 24.06 34.62
N SER A 60 8.27 22.87 34.64
CA SER A 60 9.65 22.66 34.21
C SER A 60 9.71 21.63 33.08
N ILE A 61 10.71 21.75 32.20
CA ILE A 61 10.94 20.83 31.09
C ILE A 61 12.32 20.18 31.30
N THR A 62 12.38 18.85 31.27
CA THR A 62 13.66 18.11 31.23
C THR A 62 13.78 17.45 29.87
N ILE A 63 14.94 17.55 29.22
CA ILE A 63 15.20 16.90 27.94
C ILE A 63 16.16 15.73 28.14
N TYR A 64 15.93 14.65 27.42
CA TYR A 64 16.75 13.45 27.39
C TYR A 64 17.29 13.23 25.98
N GLN A 65 18.55 12.81 25.89
CA GLN A 65 19.21 12.37 24.67
C GLN A 65 19.65 10.92 24.87
N ASN A 66 19.16 10.02 24.03
CA ASN A 66 19.48 8.58 24.09
C ASN A 66 19.27 7.97 25.50
N GLY A 67 18.28 8.48 26.25
CA GLY A 67 17.92 8.00 27.58
C GLY A 67 18.57 8.75 28.75
N GLU A 68 19.53 9.64 28.51
CA GLU A 68 20.20 10.43 29.55
C GLU A 68 19.72 11.88 29.57
N ALA A 69 19.51 12.45 30.76
CA ALA A 69 19.07 13.83 30.91
C ALA A 69 20.18 14.81 30.44
N VAL A 70 19.76 15.85 29.74
CA VAL A 70 20.64 16.79 29.04
C VAL A 70 20.65 18.13 29.76
N GLU A 71 21.83 18.57 30.22
CA GLU A 71 21.95 19.80 31.03
C GLU A 71 21.88 21.11 30.22
N TRP A 72 22.04 21.07 28.89
CA TRP A 72 22.16 22.27 28.05
C TRP A 72 20.83 22.79 27.46
N ALA A 73 19.69 22.33 27.97
CA ALA A 73 18.39 22.90 27.62
C ALA A 73 18.18 24.23 28.37
N SER A 74 17.96 25.34 27.65
CA SER A 74 17.51 26.57 28.29
C SER A 74 16.00 26.50 28.52
N THR A 75 15.60 26.33 29.78
CA THR A 75 14.19 26.40 30.19
C THR A 75 13.80 27.86 30.38
N ILE A 76 12.91 28.39 29.55
CA ILE A 76 12.28 29.69 29.78
C ILE A 76 10.94 29.44 30.46
N GLU A 77 10.88 29.65 31.78
CA GLU A 77 9.64 29.58 32.54
C GLU A 77 8.89 30.92 32.42
N THR A 78 7.77 30.95 31.71
CA THR A 78 6.82 32.06 31.81
C THR A 78 5.45 31.57 32.25
N LYS A 79 4.64 32.51 32.75
CA LYS A 79 3.27 32.28 33.24
C LYS A 79 2.33 31.66 32.19
N TYR A 80 2.67 31.74 30.91
CA TYR A 80 1.78 31.38 29.79
C TYR A 80 2.42 30.43 28.77
N ASP A 81 3.75 30.35 28.72
CA ASP A 81 4.48 29.51 27.78
C ASP A 81 5.77 28.99 28.44
N CYS A 82 6.12 27.74 28.17
CA CYS A 82 7.45 27.21 28.48
C CYS A 82 8.11 26.72 27.21
N HIS A 83 9.29 27.26 26.93
CA HIS A 83 10.06 26.88 25.75
C HIS A 83 11.33 26.17 26.18
N ALA A 84 11.69 25.12 25.47
CA ALA A 84 12.99 24.49 25.58
C ALA A 84 13.62 24.42 24.19
N ALA A 85 14.82 24.99 24.04
CA ALA A 85 15.57 24.94 22.80
C ALA A 85 16.78 24.01 22.98
N LEU A 86 16.95 23.08 22.05
CA LEU A 86 18.10 22.20 21.98
C LEU A 86 19.11 22.77 20.99
N ASN A 87 20.34 22.96 21.44
CA ASN A 87 21.49 23.27 20.61
C ASN A 87 22.38 22.03 20.47
N ASP A 88 21.97 21.06 19.63
CA ASP A 88 22.81 19.90 19.31
C ASP A 88 23.80 20.26 18.18
N SER A 89 25.09 20.27 18.49
CA SER A 89 26.18 20.42 17.52
C SER A 89 26.64 19.08 16.93
N GLY A 90 25.80 18.04 17.06
CA GLY A 90 26.06 16.64 16.73
C GLY A 90 26.74 16.41 15.38
N ASN A 91 27.78 15.59 15.42
CA ASN A 91 28.70 15.27 14.32
C ASN A 91 28.12 14.25 13.33
N GLY A 92 26.85 14.39 12.94
CA GLY A 92 26.18 13.54 11.94
C GLY A 92 25.57 12.23 12.44
N ASP A 93 25.59 11.93 13.74
CA ASP A 93 24.91 10.78 14.32
C ASP A 93 23.41 11.06 14.58
N LYS A 94 22.54 10.07 14.35
CA LYS A 94 21.10 10.16 14.64
C LYS A 94 20.86 10.08 16.14
N ASN A 95 20.66 11.22 16.79
CA ASN A 95 20.24 11.29 18.20
C ASN A 95 18.72 11.23 18.33
N THR A 96 18.22 10.48 19.32
CA THR A 96 16.80 10.51 19.69
C THR A 96 16.62 11.35 20.94
N TYR A 97 15.67 12.29 20.89
CA TYR A 97 15.36 13.21 21.99
C TYR A 97 13.96 12.95 22.55
N TYR A 98 13.83 13.05 23.87
CA TYR A 98 12.54 13.01 24.57
C TYR A 98 12.50 14.15 25.59
N PHE A 99 11.31 14.60 25.96
CA PHE A 99 11.16 15.62 27.00
C PHE A 99 10.08 15.22 28.01
N THR A 100 10.30 15.53 29.27
CA THR A 100 9.28 15.46 30.33
C THR A 100 8.88 16.88 30.72
N VAL A 101 7.59 17.07 31.00
CA VAL A 101 7.05 18.33 31.52
C VAL A 101 6.50 18.07 32.92
N THR A 102 7.07 18.74 33.91
CA THR A 102 6.66 18.58 35.31
C THR A 102 5.91 19.81 35.76
N ALA A 103 4.67 19.62 36.25
CA ALA A 103 3.84 20.67 36.81
C ALA A 103 3.87 20.59 38.35
N THR A 104 4.41 21.62 39.00
CA THR A 104 4.59 21.69 40.45
C THR A 104 3.64 22.72 41.07
N ARG A 105 2.93 22.33 42.13
CA ARG A 105 2.10 23.22 42.96
C ARG A 105 2.70 23.35 44.35
N PRO A 106 2.73 24.55 44.97
CA PRO A 106 3.09 24.67 46.37
C PRO A 106 2.16 23.83 47.25
N ASN A 107 2.71 22.92 48.05
CA ASN A 107 2.04 22.13 49.10
C ASN A 107 1.09 20.99 48.65
N LYS A 108 1.24 20.42 47.45
CA LYS A 108 0.67 19.10 47.11
C LYS A 108 1.72 18.22 46.42
N ARG A 109 1.61 16.90 46.62
CA ARG A 109 2.47 15.88 46.00
C ARG A 109 2.63 16.14 44.51
N GLU A 110 3.87 16.12 44.05
CA GLU A 110 4.26 16.18 42.64
C GLU A 110 3.42 15.17 41.85
N SER A 111 2.83 15.64 40.74
CA SER A 111 2.26 14.77 39.72
C SER A 111 3.16 14.86 38.50
N GLU A 112 4.00 13.85 38.32
CA GLU A 112 4.84 13.72 37.14
C GLU A 112 3.99 13.10 36.02
N ALA A 113 3.75 13.87 34.96
CA ALA A 113 3.17 13.35 33.73
C ALA A 113 4.33 13.06 32.78
N ALA A 114 4.80 11.81 32.75
CA ALA A 114 5.71 11.36 31.72
C ALA A 114 4.94 11.38 30.38
N VAL A 115 5.15 12.43 29.59
CA VAL A 115 4.75 12.43 28.18
C VAL A 115 5.83 11.68 27.43
N SER A 116 5.69 10.36 27.35
CA SER A 116 6.28 9.66 26.22
C SER A 116 5.54 10.19 24.99
N PRO A 117 6.21 10.65 23.91
CA PRO A 117 5.51 10.74 22.64
C PRO A 117 5.00 9.31 22.40
N GLU A 118 3.68 9.11 22.46
CA GLU A 118 3.11 7.97 21.76
C GLU A 118 3.70 8.10 20.36
N GLN A 119 4.56 7.14 19.99
CA GLN A 119 4.86 6.86 18.59
C GLN A 119 3.52 7.00 17.87
N PRO A 120 3.37 7.80 16.79
CA PRO A 120 2.10 7.86 16.07
C PRO A 120 1.67 6.42 15.86
N GLY A 121 0.56 6.03 16.52
CA GLY A 121 0.26 4.62 16.73
C GLY A 121 0.23 3.93 15.38
N GLN A 122 1.18 3.04 15.16
CA GLN A 122 1.29 2.30 13.91
C GLN A 122 -0.07 1.65 13.61
N SER A 123 -0.70 2.10 12.54
CA SER A 123 -2.05 1.68 12.18
C SER A 123 -1.94 0.55 11.19
N ILE A 124 -2.06 -0.67 11.71
CA ILE A 124 -2.17 -1.86 10.87
C ILE A 124 -3.64 -2.17 10.62
N TYR A 125 -4.04 -2.10 9.35
CA TYR A 125 -5.39 -2.42 8.91
C TYR A 125 -5.40 -3.75 8.14
N ARG A 126 -6.33 -4.65 8.47
CA ARG A 126 -6.48 -5.93 7.78
C ARG A 126 -7.73 -5.92 6.91
N ILE A 127 -7.56 -6.20 5.62
CA ILE A 127 -8.65 -6.41 4.67
C ILE A 127 -8.78 -7.91 4.42
N ALA A 128 -9.83 -8.52 4.96
CA ALA A 128 -10.07 -9.95 4.84
C ALA A 128 -11.57 -10.26 4.84
N GLY A 129 -11.94 -11.36 4.18
CA GLY A 129 -13.23 -12.02 4.37
C GLY A 129 -13.05 -13.52 4.57
N ASP A 130 -14.17 -14.24 4.72
CA ASP A 130 -14.18 -15.70 4.99
C ASP A 130 -13.45 -16.54 3.92
N ASN A 131 -13.26 -15.98 2.73
CA ASN A 131 -12.55 -16.59 1.63
C ASN A 131 -12.05 -15.51 0.65
N ARG A 132 -11.25 -15.92 -0.33
CA ARG A 132 -10.69 -15.05 -1.38
C ARG A 132 -11.70 -14.15 -2.10
N TYR A 133 -12.94 -14.61 -2.24
CA TYR A 133 -13.99 -13.86 -2.93
C TYR A 133 -14.56 -12.76 -2.04
N LYS A 134 -14.71 -13.03 -0.75
CA LYS A 134 -15.14 -12.03 0.25
C LYS A 134 -14.01 -11.02 0.49
N THR A 135 -12.76 -11.45 0.59
CA THR A 135 -11.59 -10.55 0.63
C THR A 135 -11.55 -9.63 -0.59
N ALA A 136 -11.73 -10.17 -1.80
CA ALA A 136 -11.76 -9.37 -3.03
C ALA A 136 -12.89 -8.31 -3.03
N MET A 137 -14.07 -8.64 -2.50
CA MET A 137 -15.15 -7.66 -2.35
C MET A 137 -14.84 -6.59 -1.29
N SER A 138 -14.22 -6.94 -0.16
CA SER A 138 -13.79 -5.94 0.82
C SER A 138 -12.75 -4.97 0.24
N ILE A 139 -11.79 -5.50 -0.53
CA ILE A 139 -10.81 -4.66 -1.26
C ILE A 139 -11.54 -3.78 -2.30
N ALA A 140 -12.54 -4.33 -3.00
CA ALA A 140 -13.33 -3.58 -3.96
C ALA A 140 -14.10 -2.43 -3.29
N ASP A 141 -14.67 -2.65 -2.10
CA ASP A 141 -15.33 -1.59 -1.33
C ASP A 141 -14.35 -0.46 -1.01
N ASP A 142 -13.14 -0.77 -0.55
CA ASP A 142 -12.11 0.25 -0.27
C ASP A 142 -11.70 1.01 -1.54
N VAL A 143 -11.50 0.31 -2.67
CA VAL A 143 -11.20 0.95 -3.97
C VAL A 143 -12.33 1.89 -4.40
N ILE A 144 -13.58 1.44 -4.33
CA ILE A 144 -14.74 2.25 -4.71
C ILE A 144 -14.87 3.46 -3.79
N ASN A 145 -14.77 3.26 -2.47
CA ASN A 145 -14.89 4.33 -1.49
C ASN A 145 -13.82 5.41 -1.69
N ILE A 146 -12.57 5.05 -2.01
CA ILE A 146 -11.50 6.03 -2.23
C ILE A 146 -11.75 6.85 -3.51
N TYR A 147 -12.18 6.22 -4.60
CA TYR A 147 -12.38 6.92 -5.87
C TYR A 147 -13.72 7.66 -5.97
N TYR A 148 -14.79 7.09 -5.42
CA TYR A 148 -16.18 7.51 -5.66
C TYR A 148 -16.93 7.88 -4.38
N GLY A 149 -16.36 7.65 -3.19
CA GLY A 149 -17.07 7.83 -1.92
C GLY A 149 -18.30 6.93 -1.85
N ASP A 150 -19.46 7.53 -1.55
CA ASP A 150 -20.74 6.80 -1.49
C ASP A 150 -21.35 6.51 -2.88
N GLN A 151 -20.70 6.93 -3.98
CA GLN A 151 -21.22 6.72 -5.33
C GLN A 151 -20.80 5.36 -5.92
N PRO A 152 -21.65 4.74 -6.77
CA PRO A 152 -21.26 3.55 -7.53
C PRO A 152 -20.07 3.82 -8.47
N SER A 153 -19.29 2.79 -8.75
CA SER A 153 -18.22 2.82 -9.75
C SER A 153 -18.76 2.82 -11.17
N GLU A 154 -18.03 3.39 -12.13
CA GLU A 154 -18.36 3.35 -13.56
C GLU A 154 -17.91 2.05 -14.24
N VAL A 155 -16.90 1.37 -13.67
CA VAL A 155 -16.29 0.17 -14.26
C VAL A 155 -16.02 -0.87 -13.17
N ILE A 156 -16.41 -2.12 -13.41
CA ILE A 156 -16.01 -3.27 -12.57
C ILE A 156 -15.29 -4.30 -13.43
N ILE A 157 -14.19 -4.84 -12.91
CA ILE A 157 -13.43 -5.91 -13.58
C ILE A 157 -13.71 -7.23 -12.88
N LEU A 158 -14.11 -8.24 -13.66
CA LEU A 158 -14.35 -9.61 -13.21
C LEU A 158 -13.25 -10.53 -13.73
N ALA A 159 -12.63 -11.29 -12.84
CA ALA A 159 -11.65 -12.31 -13.20
C ALA A 159 -11.91 -13.63 -12.46
N SER A 160 -11.35 -14.72 -12.96
CA SER A 160 -11.51 -16.03 -12.31
C SER A 160 -10.82 -16.06 -10.94
N GLY A 161 -11.54 -16.51 -9.90
CA GLY A 161 -10.90 -16.78 -8.60
C GLY A 161 -10.16 -18.12 -8.52
N ASN A 162 -10.23 -18.93 -9.59
CA ASN A 162 -9.63 -20.27 -9.66
C ASN A 162 -8.26 -20.27 -10.36
N ASN A 163 -7.91 -19.21 -11.10
CA ASN A 163 -6.66 -19.08 -11.83
C ASN A 163 -6.20 -17.62 -11.87
N PHE A 164 -4.89 -17.39 -11.86
CA PHE A 164 -4.29 -16.06 -11.62
C PHE A 164 -3.90 -15.22 -12.86
N PRO A 165 -3.49 -15.78 -14.03
CA PRO A 165 -2.81 -14.98 -15.06
C PRO A 165 -3.65 -13.85 -15.65
N ASP A 166 -4.94 -14.11 -15.85
CA ASP A 166 -5.87 -13.15 -16.45
C ASP A 166 -6.13 -11.98 -15.49
N ALA A 167 -6.24 -12.26 -14.19
CA ALA A 167 -6.42 -11.24 -13.17
C ALA A 167 -5.18 -10.39 -12.96
N LEU A 168 -3.97 -10.98 -12.98
CA LEU A 168 -2.71 -10.22 -12.79
C LEU A 168 -2.54 -9.17 -13.88
N SER A 169 -2.83 -9.57 -15.13
CA SER A 169 -2.82 -8.68 -16.29
C SER A 169 -3.84 -7.54 -16.16
N GLY A 170 -4.91 -7.75 -15.38
CA GLY A 170 -5.99 -6.81 -15.15
C GLY A 170 -5.65 -5.62 -14.26
N SER A 171 -4.55 -5.67 -13.49
CA SER A 171 -4.20 -4.60 -12.54
C SER A 171 -4.01 -3.25 -13.22
N PHE A 172 -3.30 -3.21 -14.35
CA PHE A 172 -3.10 -1.99 -15.12
C PHE A 172 -4.42 -1.46 -15.70
N LEU A 173 -5.26 -2.36 -16.24
CA LEU A 173 -6.59 -1.99 -16.74
C LEU A 173 -7.49 -1.43 -15.62
N ALA A 174 -7.43 -2.02 -14.42
CA ALA A 174 -8.16 -1.58 -13.23
C ALA A 174 -7.76 -0.17 -12.82
N ILE A 175 -6.44 0.08 -12.69
CA ILE A 175 -5.90 1.38 -12.29
C ILE A 175 -6.30 2.46 -13.30
N LYS A 176 -6.19 2.17 -14.62
CA LYS A 176 -6.58 3.14 -15.66
C LYS A 176 -8.06 3.50 -15.65
N ASN A 177 -8.91 2.56 -15.27
CA ASN A 177 -10.37 2.75 -15.25
C ASN A 177 -10.90 3.10 -13.85
N TYR A 178 -10.02 3.37 -12.87
CA TYR A 178 -10.42 3.63 -11.48
C TYR A 178 -11.38 2.54 -10.96
N ALA A 179 -11.09 1.28 -11.27
CA ALA A 179 -12.02 0.16 -11.15
C ALA A 179 -11.51 -0.89 -10.15
N PRO A 180 -12.40 -1.50 -9.34
CA PRO A 180 -12.04 -2.66 -8.54
C PRO A 180 -11.94 -3.93 -9.39
N ILE A 181 -11.17 -4.91 -8.90
CA ILE A 181 -11.11 -6.28 -9.43
C ILE A 181 -11.86 -7.22 -8.48
N LEU A 182 -12.91 -7.87 -8.99
CA LEU A 182 -13.65 -8.91 -8.29
C LEU A 182 -13.30 -10.30 -8.83
N LEU A 183 -13.28 -11.28 -7.93
CA LEU A 183 -13.10 -12.68 -8.27
C LEU A 183 -14.46 -13.37 -8.40
N ILE A 184 -14.63 -14.19 -9.44
CA ILE A 184 -15.85 -14.95 -9.70
C ILE A 184 -15.57 -16.43 -9.96
N ASN A 185 -16.47 -17.27 -9.49
CA ASN A 185 -16.60 -18.70 -9.80
C ASN A 185 -18.08 -19.11 -9.78
N ARG A 186 -18.35 -20.40 -10.01
CA ARG A 186 -19.70 -20.97 -9.98
C ARG A 186 -20.43 -20.74 -8.64
N ASN A 187 -19.72 -20.82 -7.52
CA ASN A 187 -20.31 -20.82 -6.18
C ASN A 187 -20.67 -19.41 -5.69
N ASN A 188 -19.92 -18.38 -6.11
CA ASN A 188 -20.16 -16.99 -5.69
C ASN A 188 -20.79 -16.12 -6.78
N ALA A 189 -21.10 -16.67 -7.97
CA ALA A 189 -21.63 -15.88 -9.08
C ALA A 189 -22.90 -15.09 -8.71
N ALA A 190 -23.77 -15.65 -7.86
CA ALA A 190 -24.95 -14.94 -7.37
C ALA A 190 -24.59 -13.69 -6.54
N ASP A 191 -23.64 -13.84 -5.61
CA ASP A 191 -23.14 -12.75 -4.77
C ASP A 191 -22.49 -11.66 -5.62
N ILE A 192 -21.64 -12.02 -6.58
CA ILE A 192 -20.98 -11.06 -7.49
C ILE A 192 -22.00 -10.30 -8.32
N ARG A 193 -23.02 -10.97 -8.86
CA ARG A 193 -24.09 -10.28 -9.58
C ARG A 193 -24.86 -9.32 -8.69
N SER A 194 -25.10 -9.67 -7.43
CA SER A 194 -25.73 -8.77 -6.47
C SER A 194 -24.84 -7.57 -6.19
N TYR A 195 -23.55 -7.80 -5.93
CA TYR A 195 -22.56 -6.76 -5.68
C TYR A 195 -22.50 -5.76 -6.84
N VAL A 196 -22.33 -6.24 -8.08
CA VAL A 196 -22.29 -5.40 -9.29
C VAL A 196 -23.55 -4.54 -9.41
N ARG A 197 -24.73 -5.09 -9.12
CA ARG A 197 -25.98 -4.31 -9.21
C ARG A 197 -26.09 -3.16 -8.21
N HIS A 198 -25.39 -3.25 -7.08
CA HIS A 198 -25.40 -2.21 -6.04
C HIS A 198 -24.25 -1.20 -6.23
N HIS A 199 -23.14 -1.62 -6.83
CA HIS A 199 -21.89 -0.87 -6.86
C HIS A 199 -21.45 -0.42 -8.26
N LEU A 200 -22.23 -0.68 -9.31
CA LEU A 200 -21.99 -0.21 -10.67
C LEU A 200 -23.11 0.74 -11.10
N THR A 201 -22.75 1.86 -11.73
CA THR A 201 -23.70 2.80 -12.33
C THR A 201 -24.59 2.10 -13.37
N ASP A 202 -25.79 2.62 -13.63
CA ASP A 202 -26.75 1.98 -14.54
C ASP A 202 -26.24 1.87 -16.00
N ASP A 203 -25.34 2.77 -16.42
CA ASP A 203 -24.63 2.78 -17.70
C ASP A 203 -23.22 2.17 -17.64
N GLY A 204 -22.86 1.60 -16.49
CA GLY A 204 -21.50 1.13 -16.20
C GLY A 204 -21.04 -0.03 -17.07
N LYS A 205 -19.72 -0.15 -17.16
CA LYS A 205 -19.03 -1.18 -17.95
C LYS A 205 -18.48 -2.30 -17.08
N ILE A 206 -18.55 -3.52 -17.59
CA ILE A 206 -17.98 -4.69 -16.94
C ILE A 206 -16.94 -5.31 -17.86
N TYR A 207 -15.68 -5.34 -17.43
CA TYR A 207 -14.66 -6.12 -18.12
C TYR A 207 -14.62 -7.54 -17.55
N VAL A 208 -14.70 -8.55 -18.42
CA VAL A 208 -14.53 -9.95 -18.03
C VAL A 208 -13.19 -10.44 -18.56
N LEU A 209 -12.26 -10.76 -17.66
CA LEU A 209 -10.92 -11.21 -18.00
C LEU A 209 -10.88 -12.74 -18.09
N GLY A 210 -10.47 -13.24 -19.25
CA GLY A 210 -10.36 -14.66 -19.53
C GLY A 210 -11.55 -15.24 -20.30
N GLY A 211 -11.33 -16.40 -20.92
CA GLY A 211 -12.32 -17.09 -21.73
C GLY A 211 -13.45 -17.74 -20.92
N GLN A 212 -14.40 -18.37 -21.61
CA GLN A 212 -15.57 -19.02 -20.99
C GLN A 212 -15.19 -20.11 -19.98
N ARG A 213 -14.02 -20.75 -20.13
CA ARG A 213 -13.50 -21.74 -19.16
C ARG A 213 -13.05 -21.10 -17.85
N ALA A 214 -12.63 -19.84 -17.87
CA ALA A 214 -12.17 -19.11 -16.69
C ALA A 214 -13.33 -18.39 -15.99
N VAL A 215 -14.19 -17.75 -16.78
CA VAL A 215 -15.42 -17.08 -16.33
C VAL A 215 -16.54 -17.46 -17.29
N ALA A 216 -17.42 -18.39 -16.87
CA ALA A 216 -18.47 -18.90 -17.74
C ALA A 216 -19.54 -17.83 -18.03
N ASP A 217 -20.08 -17.83 -19.25
CA ASP A 217 -21.11 -16.86 -19.67
C ASP A 217 -22.35 -16.93 -18.79
N GLU A 218 -22.70 -18.12 -18.28
CA GLU A 218 -23.80 -18.31 -17.31
C GLU A 218 -23.62 -17.50 -16.01
N TRP A 219 -22.39 -17.21 -15.59
CA TRP A 219 -22.15 -16.46 -14.35
C TRP A 219 -22.41 -14.97 -14.52
N VAL A 220 -22.15 -14.45 -15.72
CA VAL A 220 -22.25 -13.02 -16.09
C VAL A 220 -23.47 -12.69 -16.97
N GLY A 221 -24.21 -13.70 -17.44
CA GLY A 221 -25.25 -13.53 -18.46
C GLY A 221 -26.36 -12.55 -18.09
N SER A 222 -26.81 -12.54 -16.83
CA SER A 222 -27.81 -11.57 -16.39
C SER A 222 -27.25 -10.17 -16.12
N LEU A 223 -25.92 -9.99 -16.14
CA LEU A 223 -25.29 -8.66 -16.12
C LEU A 223 -25.24 -8.10 -17.54
N ALA A 224 -24.98 -8.95 -18.54
CA ALA A 224 -24.95 -8.55 -19.96
C ALA A 224 -26.29 -8.05 -20.50
N SER A 225 -27.41 -8.36 -19.84
CA SER A 225 -28.72 -7.80 -20.19
C SER A 225 -28.95 -6.38 -19.68
N LYS A 226 -28.12 -5.89 -18.75
CA LYS A 226 -28.26 -4.55 -18.13
C LYS A 226 -27.05 -3.64 -18.42
N TYR A 227 -25.84 -4.19 -18.40
CA TYR A 227 -24.59 -3.45 -18.45
C TYR A 227 -23.81 -3.73 -19.74
N ASN A 228 -22.87 -2.85 -20.07
CA ASN A 228 -21.93 -3.08 -21.16
C ASN A 228 -20.86 -4.09 -20.73
N VAL A 229 -21.05 -5.38 -21.06
CA VAL A 229 -20.10 -6.45 -20.73
C VAL A 229 -19.12 -6.69 -21.88
N VAL A 230 -17.83 -6.44 -21.63
CA VAL A 230 -16.73 -6.65 -22.57
C VAL A 230 -15.83 -7.78 -22.10
N ARG A 231 -15.76 -8.87 -22.85
CA ARG A 231 -14.88 -10.00 -22.55
C ARG A 231 -13.52 -9.85 -23.23
N LEU A 232 -12.46 -9.84 -22.46
CA LEU A 232 -11.05 -9.80 -22.92
C LEU A 232 -10.44 -11.19 -22.74
N ALA A 233 -10.37 -11.96 -23.82
CA ALA A 233 -9.94 -13.37 -23.78
C ALA A 233 -9.24 -13.83 -25.06
N GLY A 234 -8.07 -14.45 -24.94
CA GLY A 234 -7.38 -15.14 -26.04
C GLY A 234 -7.39 -16.67 -25.87
N ASN A 235 -6.70 -17.37 -26.76
CA ASN A 235 -6.58 -18.84 -26.70
C ASN A 235 -5.75 -19.32 -25.49
N ASN A 236 -4.91 -18.44 -24.96
CA ASN A 236 -4.04 -18.69 -23.82
C ASN A 236 -3.81 -17.39 -23.02
N ARG A 237 -3.12 -17.50 -21.89
CA ARG A 237 -2.83 -16.37 -20.97
C ARG A 237 -2.07 -15.22 -21.62
N TYR A 238 -1.21 -15.50 -22.60
CA TYR A 238 -0.41 -14.48 -23.28
C TYR A 238 -1.26 -13.70 -24.29
N GLU A 239 -2.13 -14.38 -25.02
CA GLU A 239 -3.10 -13.70 -25.90
C GLU A 239 -4.16 -12.92 -25.12
N THR A 240 -4.65 -13.46 -23.99
CA THR A 240 -5.52 -12.69 -23.08
C THR A 240 -4.81 -11.45 -22.57
N ASN A 241 -3.55 -11.57 -22.14
CA ASN A 241 -2.73 -10.44 -21.72
C ASN A 241 -2.61 -9.37 -22.82
N ILE A 242 -2.34 -9.76 -24.08
CA ILE A 242 -2.31 -8.80 -25.20
C ILE A 242 -3.66 -8.08 -25.38
N LYS A 243 -4.80 -8.78 -25.32
CA LYS A 243 -6.11 -8.13 -25.44
C LYS A 243 -6.39 -7.15 -24.29
N ILE A 244 -5.94 -7.48 -23.08
CA ILE A 244 -6.04 -6.58 -21.93
C ILE A 244 -5.19 -5.33 -22.15
N LEU A 245 -3.96 -5.48 -22.64
CA LEU A 245 -3.07 -4.36 -22.94
C LEU A 245 -3.60 -3.48 -24.08
N GLU A 246 -4.22 -4.07 -25.10
CA GLU A 246 -4.88 -3.34 -26.19
C GLU A 246 -6.08 -2.52 -25.68
N GLU A 247 -6.95 -3.11 -24.86
CA GLU A 247 -8.09 -2.41 -24.26
C GLU A 247 -7.66 -1.32 -23.27
N ALA A 248 -6.66 -1.63 -22.43
CA ALA A 248 -6.09 -0.66 -21.52
C ALA A 248 -5.41 0.47 -22.30
N GLY A 249 -4.94 0.25 -23.52
CA GLY A 249 -4.26 1.26 -24.32
C GLY A 249 -2.93 1.72 -23.68
N PHE A 250 -2.21 2.57 -24.41
CA PHE A 250 -0.82 2.91 -24.09
C PHE A 250 -0.59 4.37 -23.70
N ALA A 251 -1.67 5.13 -23.49
CA ALA A 251 -1.58 6.57 -23.29
C ALA A 251 -1.46 6.90 -21.80
N TRP A 252 -0.24 7.01 -21.28
CA TRP A 252 0.17 8.02 -20.28
C TRP A 252 1.71 8.14 -20.25
N GLY A 253 2.22 9.32 -20.61
CA GLY A 253 3.34 10.01 -19.95
C GLY A 253 4.77 9.43 -19.90
N GLY A 254 5.05 8.19 -20.30
CA GLY A 254 6.39 7.62 -20.14
C GLY A 254 6.80 6.73 -21.29
N ASN A 255 7.59 7.25 -22.24
CA ASN A 255 8.51 6.60 -23.19
C ASN A 255 8.23 5.14 -23.67
N GLY A 256 6.98 4.66 -23.65
CA GLY A 256 6.66 3.26 -23.93
C GLY A 256 7.15 2.25 -22.88
N ALA A 257 7.24 2.62 -21.59
CA ALA A 257 7.71 1.71 -20.55
C ALA A 257 6.73 0.57 -20.23
N MET A 258 7.25 -0.66 -20.11
CA MET A 258 6.50 -1.87 -19.80
C MET A 258 7.21 -2.74 -18.77
N LEU A 259 6.43 -3.33 -17.87
CA LEU A 259 6.89 -4.42 -17.02
C LEU A 259 6.85 -5.72 -17.82
N VAL A 260 7.88 -6.55 -17.68
CA VAL A 260 7.94 -7.88 -18.30
C VAL A 260 8.01 -8.92 -17.19
N CYS A 261 6.94 -9.69 -17.05
CA CYS A 261 6.79 -10.68 -15.99
C CYS A 261 6.55 -12.06 -16.57
N THR A 262 6.91 -13.12 -15.84
CA THR A 262 6.55 -14.48 -16.26
C THR A 262 5.04 -14.69 -16.23
N GLY A 263 4.49 -15.36 -17.25
CA GLY A 263 3.12 -15.85 -17.20
C GLY A 263 2.97 -17.17 -16.46
N LYS A 264 4.07 -17.80 -16.01
CA LYS A 264 4.07 -19.14 -15.38
C LYS A 264 3.89 -19.10 -13.86
N GLY A 265 4.29 -18.00 -13.23
CA GLY A 265 4.16 -17.74 -11.79
C GLY A 265 3.42 -16.43 -11.53
N TYR A 266 3.15 -16.15 -10.26
CA TYR A 266 2.37 -14.98 -9.85
C TYR A 266 3.13 -14.02 -8.94
N ALA A 267 4.14 -14.47 -8.19
CA ALA A 267 4.65 -13.70 -7.04
C ALA A 267 5.34 -12.39 -7.47
N ASP A 268 6.16 -12.46 -8.52
CA ASP A 268 6.89 -11.31 -9.05
C ASP A 268 5.93 -10.28 -9.68
N SER A 269 4.99 -10.75 -10.50
CA SER A 269 3.94 -9.93 -11.12
C SER A 269 2.96 -9.37 -10.10
N LEU A 270 2.66 -10.10 -9.03
CA LEU A 270 1.81 -9.65 -7.94
C LEU A 270 2.44 -8.45 -7.22
N SER A 271 3.72 -8.57 -6.86
CA SER A 271 4.47 -7.50 -6.20
C SER A 271 4.63 -6.27 -7.09
N ALA A 272 4.63 -6.46 -8.41
CA ALA A 272 4.72 -5.41 -9.42
C ALA A 272 3.36 -4.78 -9.80
N SER A 273 2.24 -5.36 -9.37
CA SER A 273 0.90 -4.87 -9.71
C SER A 273 0.59 -3.42 -9.31
N PRO A 274 1.15 -2.84 -8.22
CA PRO A 274 0.85 -1.46 -7.84
C PRO A 274 1.58 -0.39 -8.68
N ILE A 275 2.54 -0.76 -9.52
CA ILE A 275 3.42 0.17 -10.27
C ILE A 275 2.65 0.98 -11.35
N ALA A 276 1.42 0.58 -11.68
CA ALA A 276 0.58 1.24 -12.69
C ALA A 276 1.21 1.32 -14.09
N LEU A 277 2.08 0.37 -14.45
CA LEU A 277 2.63 0.24 -15.80
C LEU A 277 2.02 -0.95 -16.56
N PRO A 278 1.95 -0.90 -17.90
CA PRO A 278 1.58 -2.04 -18.73
C PRO A 278 2.45 -3.26 -18.42
N MET A 279 1.83 -4.41 -18.14
CA MET A 279 2.54 -5.65 -17.80
C MET A 279 2.40 -6.68 -18.91
N LEU A 280 3.50 -6.95 -19.62
CA LEU A 280 3.59 -8.01 -20.62
C LEU A 280 3.93 -9.34 -19.92
N LEU A 281 3.03 -10.32 -20.01
CA LEU A 281 3.28 -11.68 -19.52
C LEU A 281 4.00 -12.50 -20.57
N VAL A 282 5.16 -13.08 -20.25
CA VAL A 282 5.98 -13.87 -21.19
C VAL A 282 6.14 -15.33 -20.76
N GLY A 283 6.28 -16.22 -21.75
CA GLY A 283 6.62 -17.62 -21.54
C GLY A 283 8.14 -17.86 -21.66
N ASP A 284 8.53 -19.02 -22.21
CA ASP A 284 9.94 -19.29 -22.52
C ASP A 284 10.43 -18.55 -23.77
N GLU A 285 9.50 -18.04 -24.56
CA GLU A 285 9.73 -17.23 -25.75
C GLU A 285 8.54 -16.29 -26.00
N LEU A 286 8.77 -15.22 -26.76
CA LEU A 286 7.69 -14.37 -27.25
C LEU A 286 6.86 -15.11 -28.30
N THR A 287 5.55 -15.06 -28.15
CA THR A 287 4.60 -15.58 -29.15
C THR A 287 4.52 -14.64 -30.36
N ASP A 288 4.06 -15.14 -31.51
CA ASP A 288 3.85 -14.34 -32.72
C ASP A 288 2.91 -13.15 -32.47
N ARG A 289 1.89 -13.35 -31.63
CA ARG A 289 0.95 -12.28 -31.26
C ARG A 289 1.62 -11.19 -30.45
N GLN A 290 2.51 -11.55 -29.52
CA GLN A 290 3.30 -10.58 -28.75
C GLN A 290 4.30 -9.85 -29.65
N ILE A 291 4.96 -10.57 -30.56
CA ILE A 291 5.85 -9.97 -31.55
C ILE A 291 5.10 -8.93 -32.40
N ALA A 292 3.91 -9.25 -32.89
CA ALA A 292 3.09 -8.30 -33.65
C ALA A 292 2.73 -7.06 -32.80
N TYR A 293 2.29 -7.28 -31.56
CA TYR A 293 1.95 -6.20 -30.62
C TYR A 293 3.14 -5.25 -30.35
N LEU A 294 4.35 -5.80 -30.21
CA LEU A 294 5.58 -5.04 -29.96
C LEU A 294 6.09 -4.33 -31.21
N LYS A 295 5.88 -4.87 -32.42
CA LYS A 295 6.25 -4.19 -33.67
C LYS A 295 5.53 -2.86 -33.87
N GLU A 296 4.29 -2.74 -33.38
CA GLU A 296 3.53 -1.49 -33.41
C GLU A 296 4.01 -0.48 -32.35
N ARG A 297 4.87 -0.92 -31.42
CA ARG A 297 5.34 -0.15 -30.26
C ARG A 297 6.88 -0.13 -30.20
N GLN A 298 7.51 0.05 -31.36
CA GLN A 298 8.95 0.18 -31.47
C GLN A 298 9.48 1.31 -30.58
N GLY A 299 10.59 1.05 -29.90
CA GLY A 299 11.18 1.98 -28.94
C GLY A 299 10.60 1.88 -27.53
N SER A 300 9.85 0.81 -27.21
CA SER A 300 9.38 0.55 -25.84
C SER A 300 10.56 0.40 -24.87
N GLU A 301 10.38 0.76 -23.61
CA GLU A 301 11.37 0.51 -22.55
C GLU A 301 10.90 -0.68 -21.71
N PHE A 302 11.72 -1.72 -21.55
CA PHE A 302 11.33 -2.94 -20.85
C PHE A 302 12.03 -3.03 -19.49
N HIS A 303 11.24 -3.16 -18.42
CA HIS A 303 11.73 -3.51 -17.09
C HIS A 303 11.37 -4.95 -16.76
N ILE A 304 12.36 -5.83 -16.71
CA ILE A 304 12.12 -7.24 -16.41
C ILE A 304 11.95 -7.42 -14.89
N ILE A 305 10.86 -8.08 -14.50
CA ILE A 305 10.57 -8.39 -13.11
C ILE A 305 10.70 -9.90 -12.90
N GLY A 306 11.61 -10.29 -12.01
CA GLY A 306 11.94 -11.67 -11.70
C GLY A 306 13.29 -12.12 -12.27
N GLY A 307 13.80 -13.21 -11.70
CA GLY A 307 15.05 -13.84 -12.12
C GLY A 307 14.98 -14.51 -13.50
N GLU A 308 16.10 -15.06 -13.95
CA GLU A 308 16.20 -15.72 -15.27
C GLU A 308 15.32 -16.98 -15.38
N GLY A 309 15.04 -17.64 -14.25
CA GLY A 309 14.07 -18.75 -14.20
C GLY A 309 12.61 -18.31 -14.39
N ALA A 310 12.30 -17.03 -14.16
CA ALA A 310 10.99 -16.45 -14.42
C ALA A 310 10.91 -15.89 -15.85
N VAL A 311 11.86 -15.02 -16.20
CA VAL A 311 11.98 -14.43 -17.54
C VAL A 311 13.40 -14.70 -18.05
N SER A 312 13.52 -15.61 -19.01
CA SER A 312 14.82 -16.07 -19.51
C SER A 312 15.60 -14.99 -20.26
N GLU A 313 16.92 -15.13 -20.32
CA GLU A 313 17.78 -14.29 -21.16
C GLU A 313 17.45 -14.43 -22.67
N LYS A 314 16.87 -15.57 -23.08
CA LYS A 314 16.34 -15.73 -24.44
C LYS A 314 15.23 -14.71 -24.70
N VAL A 315 14.27 -14.57 -23.78
CA VAL A 315 13.18 -13.59 -23.91
C VAL A 315 13.71 -12.16 -23.85
N ALA A 316 14.63 -11.85 -22.93
CA ALA A 316 15.27 -10.53 -22.85
C ALA A 316 15.87 -10.11 -24.20
N LYS A 317 16.67 -10.99 -24.82
CA LYS A 317 17.26 -10.77 -26.16
C LYS A 317 16.21 -10.65 -27.28
N GLN A 318 15.06 -11.30 -27.15
CA GLN A 318 13.97 -11.12 -28.12
C GLN A 318 13.34 -9.73 -28.00
N LEU A 319 13.20 -9.21 -26.78
CA LEU A 319 12.60 -7.90 -26.50
C LEU A 319 13.49 -6.73 -26.95
N GLU A 320 14.82 -6.86 -26.87
CA GLU A 320 15.80 -5.85 -27.35
C GLU A 320 15.60 -5.46 -28.83
N LYS A 321 14.95 -6.32 -29.62
CA LYS A 321 14.63 -6.03 -31.03
C LYS A 321 13.50 -5.00 -31.21
N TYR A 322 12.78 -4.69 -30.14
CA TYR A 322 11.59 -3.82 -30.16
C TYR A 322 11.77 -2.59 -29.27
N GLY A 323 12.90 -2.45 -28.56
CA GLY A 323 13.05 -1.44 -27.53
C GLY A 323 14.30 -1.62 -26.66
N SER A 324 14.45 -0.77 -25.65
CA SER A 324 15.59 -0.77 -24.73
C SER A 324 15.26 -1.50 -23.42
N MET A 325 16.28 -1.98 -22.72
CA MET A 325 16.13 -2.56 -21.38
C MET A 325 16.40 -1.48 -20.32
N ILE A 326 15.43 -1.26 -19.42
CA ILE A 326 15.62 -0.45 -18.20
C ILE A 326 16.50 -1.23 -17.21
N GLY A 327 16.31 -2.55 -17.16
CA GLY A 327 17.03 -3.42 -16.26
C GLY A 327 16.22 -4.66 -15.87
N ARG A 328 16.66 -5.30 -14.80
CA ARG A 328 16.00 -6.47 -14.21
C ARG A 328 15.96 -6.35 -12.69
N LEU A 329 14.77 -6.37 -12.10
CA LEU A 329 14.59 -6.48 -10.65
C LEU A 329 14.40 -7.95 -10.29
N LYS A 330 15.37 -8.52 -9.56
CA LYS A 330 15.33 -9.89 -9.08
C LYS A 330 15.92 -9.99 -7.68
N GLY A 331 15.38 -10.90 -6.89
CA GLY A 331 16.01 -11.43 -5.67
C GLY A 331 16.20 -12.95 -5.78
N GLU A 332 16.81 -13.54 -4.76
CA GLU A 332 17.05 -14.99 -4.70
C GLU A 332 15.77 -15.81 -4.62
N ASN A 333 14.69 -15.20 -4.11
CA ASN A 333 13.38 -15.78 -3.98
C ASN A 333 12.30 -14.69 -4.15
N ARG A 334 11.03 -15.09 -4.04
CA ARG A 334 9.88 -14.17 -4.23
C ARG A 334 9.83 -13.01 -3.23
N TYR A 335 10.29 -13.22 -2.00
CA TYR A 335 10.30 -12.21 -0.93
C TYR A 335 11.41 -11.18 -1.16
N ALA A 336 12.60 -11.64 -1.54
CA ALA A 336 13.69 -10.76 -1.94
C ALA A 336 13.34 -9.98 -3.22
N THR A 337 12.64 -10.60 -4.17
CA THR A 337 12.16 -9.92 -5.39
C THR A 337 11.11 -8.86 -5.05
N SER A 338 10.15 -9.12 -4.16
CA SER A 338 9.17 -8.11 -3.72
C SER A 338 9.84 -6.92 -3.03
N ARG A 339 10.86 -7.15 -2.18
CA ARG A 339 11.67 -6.07 -1.59
C ARG A 339 12.38 -5.24 -2.65
N LYS A 340 13.03 -5.87 -3.64
CA LYS A 340 13.74 -5.16 -4.72
C LYS A 340 12.82 -4.30 -5.59
N ILE A 341 11.60 -4.79 -5.83
CA ILE A 341 10.55 -4.01 -6.51
C ILE A 341 10.18 -2.79 -5.65
N ALA A 342 9.96 -3.01 -4.35
CA ALA A 342 9.61 -1.94 -3.41
C ALA A 342 10.70 -0.86 -3.32
N GLU A 343 11.98 -1.25 -3.18
CA GLU A 343 13.12 -0.34 -3.11
C GLU A 343 13.29 0.55 -4.35
N TYR A 344 12.93 0.04 -5.53
CA TYR A 344 13.07 0.76 -6.79
C TYR A 344 11.89 1.69 -7.08
N TYR A 345 10.66 1.17 -6.96
CA TYR A 345 9.45 1.88 -7.38
C TYR A 345 8.79 2.69 -6.27
N PHE A 346 9.09 2.37 -5.00
CA PHE A 346 8.49 2.99 -3.83
C PHE A 346 9.59 3.42 -2.84
N PRO A 347 10.43 4.40 -3.20
CA PRO A 347 11.60 4.78 -2.39
C PRO A 347 11.23 5.43 -1.05
N GLU A 348 10.05 6.03 -0.94
CA GLU A 348 9.57 6.72 0.27
C GLU A 348 8.07 6.40 0.52
N PRO A 349 7.69 5.13 0.74
CA PRO A 349 6.30 4.76 0.93
C PRO A 349 5.81 5.10 2.34
N TYR A 350 4.63 5.70 2.46
CA TYR A 350 3.99 5.91 3.76
C TYR A 350 3.34 4.62 4.29
N PHE A 351 2.74 3.82 3.40
CA PHE A 351 2.12 2.53 3.68
C PHE A 351 2.90 1.39 3.04
N ALA A 352 2.85 0.19 3.62
CA ALA A 352 3.18 -1.05 2.92
C ALA A 352 2.03 -2.06 3.00
N PHE A 353 1.78 -2.75 1.88
CA PHE A 353 0.83 -3.84 1.84
C PHE A 353 1.55 -5.15 2.11
N LEU A 354 1.04 -5.96 3.04
CA LEU A 354 1.51 -7.33 3.26
C LEU A 354 0.54 -8.31 2.62
N ALA A 355 1.08 -9.18 1.77
CA ALA A 355 0.33 -10.29 1.18
C ALA A 355 1.11 -11.60 1.34
N THR A 356 0.39 -12.71 1.41
CA THR A 356 1.05 -14.02 1.49
C THR A 356 1.81 -14.34 0.20
N GLY A 357 3.06 -14.77 0.32
CA GLY A 357 3.85 -15.21 -0.83
C GLY A 357 3.50 -16.63 -1.27
N THR A 358 2.77 -17.41 -0.48
CA THR A 358 2.47 -18.84 -0.73
C THR A 358 1.17 -19.08 -1.50
N ASN A 359 0.37 -18.02 -1.70
CA ASN A 359 -0.85 -18.03 -2.50
C ASN A 359 -1.00 -16.67 -3.22
N TYR A 360 -2.02 -16.50 -4.07
CA TYR A 360 -2.17 -15.31 -4.92
C TYR A 360 -3.46 -14.47 -4.76
N PRO A 361 -4.65 -15.04 -4.43
CA PRO A 361 -5.91 -14.32 -4.64
C PRO A 361 -6.08 -13.02 -3.84
N ASP A 362 -5.64 -12.99 -2.58
CA ASP A 362 -5.84 -11.83 -1.71
C ASP A 362 -4.94 -10.66 -2.12
N GLY A 363 -3.66 -10.94 -2.41
CA GLY A 363 -2.74 -9.92 -2.92
C GLY A 363 -3.17 -9.37 -4.28
N LEU A 364 -3.70 -10.23 -5.14
CA LEU A 364 -4.02 -9.93 -6.54
C LEU A 364 -5.03 -8.79 -6.68
N CYS A 365 -6.10 -8.83 -5.87
CA CYS A 365 -7.11 -7.78 -5.86
C CYS A 365 -6.60 -6.48 -5.21
N GLY A 366 -5.56 -6.56 -4.38
CA GLY A 366 -4.97 -5.41 -3.70
C GLY A 366 -4.04 -4.56 -4.55
N GLY A 367 -3.63 -5.02 -5.74
CA GLY A 367 -2.76 -4.26 -6.65
C GLY A 367 -3.27 -2.85 -6.96
N PRO A 368 -4.51 -2.70 -7.47
CA PRO A 368 -5.12 -1.39 -7.70
C PRO A 368 -5.21 -0.54 -6.43
N LEU A 369 -5.61 -1.14 -5.30
CA LEU A 369 -5.70 -0.43 -4.01
C LEU A 369 -4.34 0.10 -3.55
N ALA A 370 -3.30 -0.72 -3.62
CA ALA A 370 -1.94 -0.33 -3.28
C ALA A 370 -1.40 0.76 -4.22
N SER A 371 -1.80 0.74 -5.50
CA SER A 371 -1.45 1.77 -6.47
C SER A 371 -2.06 3.13 -6.10
N ILE A 372 -3.32 3.15 -5.67
CA ILE A 372 -4.03 4.39 -5.26
C ILE A 372 -3.27 5.15 -4.17
N VAL A 373 -2.76 4.40 -3.18
CA VAL A 373 -2.05 4.98 -2.03
C VAL A 373 -0.52 4.98 -2.21
N THR A 374 -0.03 4.70 -3.43
CA THR A 374 1.40 4.70 -3.79
C THR A 374 2.25 3.82 -2.85
N ALA A 375 1.80 2.59 -2.63
CA ALA A 375 2.42 1.66 -1.69
C ALA A 375 2.87 0.35 -2.37
N PRO A 376 3.99 -0.24 -1.92
CA PRO A 376 4.42 -1.54 -2.40
C PRO A 376 3.54 -2.66 -1.82
N ILE A 377 3.41 -3.75 -2.57
CA ILE A 377 2.98 -5.05 -2.03
C ILE A 377 4.23 -5.87 -1.72
N LEU A 378 4.47 -6.09 -0.44
CA LEU A 378 5.55 -6.91 0.11
C LEU A 378 5.01 -8.31 0.42
N LEU A 379 5.72 -9.33 -0.06
CA LEU A 379 5.33 -10.71 0.18
C LEU A 379 5.92 -11.20 1.50
N VAL A 380 5.09 -11.87 2.30
CA VAL A 380 5.48 -12.50 3.58
C VAL A 380 5.04 -13.96 3.62
N GLN A 381 5.59 -14.74 4.55
CA GLN A 381 5.17 -16.11 4.76
C GLN A 381 5.15 -16.44 6.24
N ASN A 382 4.00 -16.95 6.72
CA ASN A 382 3.87 -17.44 8.08
C ASN A 382 4.99 -18.42 8.42
N ASP A 383 5.58 -18.24 9.60
CA ASP A 383 6.66 -19.06 10.17
C ASP A 383 7.99 -19.03 9.38
N ASN A 384 8.12 -18.22 8.33
CA ASN A 384 9.37 -18.02 7.59
C ASN A 384 10.11 -16.78 8.09
N VAL A 385 10.91 -16.95 9.15
CA VAL A 385 11.65 -15.87 9.79
C VAL A 385 12.54 -15.12 8.79
N THR A 386 13.35 -15.83 7.99
CA THR A 386 14.28 -15.21 7.04
C THR A 386 13.56 -14.36 5.99
N ALA A 387 12.47 -14.86 5.41
CA ALA A 387 11.67 -14.09 4.46
C ALA A 387 11.09 -12.83 5.10
N ASN A 388 10.54 -12.96 6.31
CA ASN A 388 9.88 -11.86 6.99
C ASN A 388 10.87 -10.81 7.52
N THR A 389 12.10 -11.20 7.89
CA THR A 389 13.17 -10.25 8.24
C THR A 389 13.52 -9.35 7.06
N LEU A 390 13.60 -9.89 5.83
CA LEU A 390 13.85 -9.04 4.64
C LEU A 390 12.80 -7.93 4.49
N ILE A 391 11.55 -8.23 4.84
CA ILE A 391 10.44 -7.28 4.76
C ILE A 391 10.47 -6.28 5.91
N SER A 392 10.79 -6.75 7.12
CA SER A 392 10.97 -5.90 8.31
C SER A 392 12.11 -4.89 8.11
N ASP A 393 13.26 -5.33 7.58
CA ASP A 393 14.36 -4.43 7.23
C ASP A 393 13.92 -3.33 6.26
N PHE A 394 13.12 -3.66 5.24
CA PHE A 394 12.63 -2.65 4.30
C PHE A 394 11.70 -1.65 4.97
N ILE A 395 10.76 -2.13 5.80
CA ILE A 395 9.82 -1.30 6.55
C ILE A 395 10.60 -0.35 7.47
N TYR A 396 11.62 -0.86 8.16
CA TYR A 396 12.52 -0.08 9.01
C TYR A 396 13.33 0.95 8.21
N ASP A 397 14.07 0.50 7.19
CA ASP A 397 14.97 1.33 6.38
C ASP A 397 14.24 2.48 5.69
N ARG A 398 12.97 2.27 5.32
CA ARG A 398 12.13 3.26 4.62
C ARG A 398 11.22 4.05 5.55
N ASN A 399 11.27 3.80 6.87
CA ASN A 399 10.39 4.40 7.86
C ASN A 399 8.90 4.26 7.48
N VAL A 400 8.49 3.05 7.10
CA VAL A 400 7.08 2.76 6.80
C VAL A 400 6.33 2.65 8.12
N PHE A 401 5.46 3.60 8.40
CA PHE A 401 4.75 3.68 9.68
C PHE A 401 3.49 2.83 9.70
N ASP A 402 2.75 2.77 8.59
CA ASP A 402 1.45 2.10 8.52
C ASP A 402 1.43 0.91 7.55
N GLY A 403 0.53 -0.03 7.82
CA GLY A 403 0.48 -1.30 7.10
C GLY A 403 -0.93 -1.72 6.74
N ILE A 404 -1.09 -2.30 5.55
CA ILE A 404 -2.33 -2.94 5.12
C ILE A 404 -2.08 -4.43 4.88
N VAL A 405 -2.81 -5.29 5.57
CA VAL A 405 -2.68 -6.75 5.43
C VAL A 405 -3.81 -7.27 4.55
N LEU A 406 -3.44 -7.95 3.46
CA LEU A 406 -4.37 -8.55 2.52
C LEU A 406 -4.58 -10.03 2.83
N GLY A 407 -5.80 -10.39 3.22
CA GLY A 407 -6.19 -11.74 3.57
C GLY A 407 -6.28 -11.99 5.08
N GLY A 408 -6.91 -13.11 5.45
CA GLY A 408 -7.10 -13.52 6.84
C GLY A 408 -5.80 -14.02 7.49
N GLU A 409 -5.86 -14.34 8.78
CA GLU A 409 -4.69 -14.78 9.58
C GLU A 409 -4.00 -16.04 9.03
N ASN A 410 -4.74 -16.93 8.37
CA ASN A 410 -4.17 -18.10 7.70
C ASN A 410 -3.24 -17.74 6.52
N ALA A 411 -3.48 -16.59 5.87
CA ALA A 411 -2.64 -16.09 4.80
C ALA A 411 -1.44 -15.31 5.37
N VAL A 412 -1.71 -14.42 6.33
CA VAL A 412 -0.72 -13.59 7.02
C VAL A 412 -1.09 -13.51 8.50
N SER A 413 -0.37 -14.24 9.35
CA SER A 413 -0.65 -14.34 10.78
C SER A 413 -0.33 -13.04 11.51
N GLU A 414 -0.99 -12.78 12.65
CA GLU A 414 -0.67 -11.63 13.49
C GLU A 414 0.80 -11.64 13.95
N SER A 415 1.39 -12.81 14.17
CA SER A 415 2.83 -12.93 14.48
C SER A 415 3.73 -12.49 13.32
N THR A 416 3.31 -12.71 12.07
CA THR A 416 4.04 -12.28 10.87
C THR A 416 3.90 -10.77 10.68
N VAL A 417 2.71 -10.23 10.89
CA VAL A 417 2.44 -8.79 10.88
C VAL A 417 3.29 -8.09 11.94
N ALA A 418 3.22 -8.57 13.18
CA ALA A 418 4.01 -8.04 14.29
C ALA A 418 5.50 -8.05 13.97
N ARG A 419 6.04 -9.13 13.39
CA ARG A 419 7.45 -9.19 12.99
C ARG A 419 7.82 -8.23 11.86
N ALA A 420 6.94 -8.04 10.89
CA ALA A 420 7.20 -7.12 9.78
C ALA A 420 7.30 -5.68 10.26
N PHE A 421 6.46 -5.32 11.24
CA PHE A 421 6.31 -3.95 11.74
C PHE A 421 6.92 -3.71 13.12
N SER A 422 7.48 -4.74 13.77
CA SER A 422 8.21 -4.59 15.02
C SER A 422 9.48 -3.79 14.77
N PHE A 423 9.46 -2.53 15.17
CA PHE A 423 10.66 -1.74 15.44
C PHE A 423 11.33 -2.30 16.70
N ASP A 424 11.72 -3.57 16.69
CA ASP A 424 12.51 -4.12 17.78
C ASP A 424 13.88 -3.47 17.71
N ILE A 425 14.04 -2.50 18.62
CA ILE A 425 15.29 -1.90 19.04
C ILE A 425 16.16 -3.05 19.54
N TYR A 426 16.94 -3.66 18.63
CA TYR A 426 18.03 -4.53 19.03
C TYR A 426 19.12 -3.63 19.61
N TRP A 427 19.10 -3.49 20.94
CA TRP A 427 20.17 -2.92 21.75
C TRP A 427 21.45 -3.76 21.67
#